data_AF-A0A1A1VZT1-F1
#
_entry.id   AF-A0A1A1VZT1-F1
#
_cell.length_a   1.000
_cell.length_b   1.000
_cell.length_c   1.000
_cell.angle_alpha   90.00
_cell.angle_beta   90.00
_cell.angle_gamma   90.00
#
_symmetry.space_group_name_H-M   'P 1'
#
loop_
_entity.id
_entity.type
_entity.pdbx_description
1 polymer ?
#
loop_
_entity_poly.entity_id
_entity_poly.type
_entity_poly.pdbx_seq_one_letter_code
_entity_poly.pdbx_strand_id
1 'polypeptide(L)' 'MTWDDADELALMWHIVDERSADLPHADRCAVRNVIATSVLQGRFPNPEEIGHLVAFAAGRISMGEYFVLVNPDRG' A
#
# COMPACT_ATOMS: atom_id res chain seq x y z
N MET A 1 -19.60 4.84 8.26
CA MET A 1 -19.30 4.77 6.83
C MET A 1 -20.28 5.67 6.12
N THR A 2 -19.88 6.92 5.94
CA THR A 2 -20.56 7.85 5.05
C THR A 2 -20.33 7.41 3.60
N TRP A 3 -21.08 7.96 2.65
CA TRP A 3 -20.81 7.73 1.23
C TRP A 3 -19.40 8.21 0.83
N ASP A 4 -18.93 9.31 1.44
CA ASP A 4 -17.58 9.84 1.24
C ASP A 4 -16.50 8.82 1.65
N ASP A 5 -16.67 8.12 2.80
CA ASP A 5 -15.73 7.08 3.24
C ASP A 5 -15.64 5.90 2.25
N ALA A 6 -16.75 5.57 1.58
CA ALA A 6 -16.81 4.46 0.63
C ALA A 6 -16.12 4.83 -0.69
N ASP A 7 -16.29 6.07 -1.15
CA ASP A 7 -15.64 6.59 -2.34
C ASP A 7 -14.12 6.75 -2.15
N GLU A 8 -13.69 7.23 -0.97
CA GLU A 8 -12.27 7.30 -0.61
C GLU A 8 -11.62 5.90 -0.54
N LEU A 9 -12.32 4.92 0.05
CA LEU A 9 -11.84 3.55 0.10
C LEU A 9 -11.76 2.93 -1.31
N ALA A 10 -12.74 3.19 -2.16
CA ALA A 10 -12.73 2.74 -3.55
C ALA A 10 -11.57 3.35 -4.34
N LEU A 11 -11.31 4.66 -4.15
CA LEU A 11 -10.17 5.35 -4.76
C LEU A 11 -8.84 4.75 -4.28
N MET A 12 -8.68 4.48 -2.98
CA MET A 12 -7.48 3.84 -2.44
C MET A 12 -7.24 2.47 -3.10
N TRP A 13 -8.28 1.63 -3.23
CA TRP A 13 -8.14 0.34 -3.91
C TRP A 13 -7.80 0.47 -5.39
N HIS A 14 -8.36 1.47 -6.07
CA HIS A 14 -7.98 1.78 -7.45
C HIS A 14 -6.48 2.10 -7.58
N ILE A 15 -5.95 2.92 -6.67
CA ILE A 15 -4.52 3.26 -6.63
C ILE A 15 -3.65 2.03 -6.38
N VAL A 16 -4.06 1.12 -5.49
CA VAL A 16 -3.34 -0.15 -5.24
C VAL A 16 -3.28 -0.98 -6.54
N ASP A 17 -4.41 -1.10 -7.24
CA ASP A 17 -4.48 -1.88 -8.46
C ASP A 17 -3.66 -1.27 -9.61
N GLU A 18 -3.74 0.05 -9.78
CA GLU A 18 -2.97 0.79 -10.78
C GLU A 18 -1.46 0.65 -10.53
N ARG A 19 -1.01 0.92 -9.30
CA ARG A 19 0.44 0.93 -8.99
C ARG A 19 1.05 -0.46 -8.97
N SER A 20 0.28 -1.48 -8.63
CA SER A 20 0.76 -2.87 -8.62
C SER A 20 0.61 -3.58 -9.97
N ALA A 21 0.06 -2.93 -11.00
CA ALA A 21 -0.29 -3.56 -12.27
C ALA A 21 0.85 -4.33 -12.94
N ASP A 22 2.09 -3.80 -12.84
CA ASP A 22 3.28 -4.39 -13.46
C ASP A 22 3.95 -5.50 -12.62
N LEU A 23 3.46 -5.75 -11.39
CA LEU A 23 4.01 -6.79 -10.53
C LEU A 23 3.53 -8.20 -10.97
N PRO A 24 4.33 -9.25 -10.72
CA PRO A 24 3.85 -10.62 -10.79
C PRO A 24 2.57 -10.82 -9.96
N HIS A 25 1.71 -11.74 -10.40
CA HIS A 25 0.42 -11.97 -9.73
C HIS A 25 0.54 -12.27 -8.23
N ALA A 26 1.56 -13.04 -7.82
CA ALA A 26 1.81 -13.34 -6.42
C ALA A 26 2.11 -12.07 -5.59
N ASP A 27 2.92 -11.17 -6.14
CA ASP A 27 3.31 -9.92 -5.46
C ASP A 27 2.14 -8.94 -5.41
N ARG A 28 1.31 -8.88 -6.46
CA ARG A 28 0.05 -8.12 -6.43
C ARG A 28 -0.87 -8.57 -5.31
N CYS A 29 -1.05 -9.89 -5.16
CA CYS A 29 -1.83 -10.46 -4.06
C CYS A 29 -1.22 -10.12 -2.70
N ALA A 30 0.11 -10.18 -2.57
CA ALA A 30 0.80 -9.82 -1.33
C ALA A 30 0.58 -8.34 -0.95
N VAL A 31 0.74 -7.41 -1.91
CA VAL A 31 0.46 -5.98 -1.70
C VAL A 31 -0.99 -5.77 -1.25
N ARG A 32 -1.96 -6.36 -1.96
CA ARG A 32 -3.38 -6.24 -1.60
C ARG A 32 -3.67 -6.78 -0.20
N ASN A 33 -3.08 -7.90 0.18
CA ASN A 33 -3.27 -8.49 1.51
C ASN A 33 -2.71 -7.62 2.63
N VAL A 34 -1.54 -7.00 2.43
CA VAL A 34 -0.95 -6.07 3.39
C VAL A 34 -1.86 -4.85 3.58
N ILE A 35 -2.32 -4.24 2.49
CA ILE A 35 -3.24 -3.09 2.55
C ILE A 35 -4.57 -3.49 3.21
N ALA A 36 -5.14 -4.63 2.85
CA ALA A 36 -6.38 -5.13 3.47
C ALA A 36 -6.21 -5.30 4.98
N THR A 37 -5.08 -5.83 5.42
CA THR A 37 -4.75 -5.99 6.84
C THR A 37 -4.66 -4.63 7.53
N SER A 38 -4.01 -3.64 6.93
CA SER A 38 -3.95 -2.27 7.47
C SER A 38 -5.34 -1.65 7.62
N VAL A 39 -6.18 -1.77 6.60
CA VAL A 39 -7.57 -1.25 6.61
C VAL A 39 -8.39 -1.91 7.71
N LEU A 40 -8.29 -3.24 7.89
CA LEU A 40 -8.95 -3.96 8.98
C LEU A 40 -8.47 -3.53 10.36
N GLN A 41 -7.25 -3.01 10.47
CA GLN A 41 -6.69 -2.43 11.69
C GLN A 41 -7.05 -0.93 11.86
N GLY A 42 -7.88 -0.37 10.98
CA GLY A 42 -8.27 1.05 11.00
C GLY A 42 -7.19 2.00 10.50
N ARG A 43 -6.17 1.51 9.78
CA ARG A 43 -5.15 2.32 9.12
C ARG A 43 -5.40 2.38 7.62
N PHE A 44 -5.43 3.59 7.09
CA PHE A 44 -5.70 3.85 5.67
C PHE A 44 -4.45 4.44 5.04
N PRO A 45 -3.64 3.62 4.35
CA PRO A 45 -2.41 4.09 3.75
C PRO A 45 -2.69 5.13 2.66
N ASN A 46 -1.93 6.22 2.68
CA ASN A 46 -2.01 7.23 1.65
C ASN A 46 -1.34 6.73 0.35
N PRO A 47 -1.50 7.44 -0.78
CA PRO A 47 -0.90 7.02 -2.04
C PRO A 47 0.62 6.85 -1.98
N GLU A 48 1.34 7.69 -1.24
CA GLU A 48 2.80 7.60 -1.12
C GLU A 48 3.23 6.31 -0.42
N GLU A 49 2.59 5.97 0.71
CA GLU A 49 2.84 4.72 1.45
C GLU A 49 2.56 3.47 0.61
N ILE A 50 1.47 3.48 -0.18
CA ILE A 50 1.18 2.42 -1.16
C ILE A 50 2.32 2.31 -2.19
N GLY A 51 2.85 3.44 -2.64
CA GLY A 51 4.00 3.50 -3.55
C GLY A 51 5.25 2.84 -2.96
N HIS A 52 5.57 3.11 -1.69
CA HIS A 52 6.70 2.49 -1.00
C HIS A 52 6.53 0.97 -0.89
N LEU A 53 5.35 0.49 -0.53
CA LEU A 53 5.07 -0.95 -0.45
C LEU A 53 5.22 -1.63 -1.83
N VAL A 54 4.70 -1.02 -2.89
CA VAL A 54 4.85 -1.53 -4.26
C VAL A 54 6.31 -1.53 -4.70
N ALA A 55 7.08 -0.48 -4.39
CA ALA A 55 8.50 -0.43 -4.70
C ALA A 55 9.28 -1.53 -3.98
N PHE A 56 8.92 -1.83 -2.74
CA PHE A 56 9.50 -2.95 -1.98
C PHE A 56 9.14 -4.29 -2.61
N ALA A 57 7.86 -4.52 -2.93
CA ALA A 57 7.39 -5.73 -3.60
C ALA A 57 8.05 -5.92 -4.98
N ALA A 58 8.34 -4.82 -5.69
CA ALA A 58 9.07 -4.83 -6.96
C ALA A 58 10.58 -5.09 -6.81
N GLY A 59 11.10 -5.19 -5.58
CA GLY A 59 12.54 -5.29 -5.31
C GLY A 59 13.35 -4.03 -5.64
N ARG A 60 12.68 -2.87 -5.82
CA ARG A 60 13.34 -1.59 -6.14
C ARG A 60 13.92 -0.90 -4.90
N ILE A 61 13.37 -1.20 -3.73
CA ILE A 61 13.90 -0.79 -2.43
C ILE A 61 14.02 -2.01 -1.52
N SER A 62 15.00 -2.00 -0.64
CA SER A 62 15.19 -3.00 0.40
C SER A 62 14.17 -2.86 1.52
N MET A 63 14.06 -3.89 2.37
CA MET A 63 13.21 -3.85 3.57
C MET A 63 13.67 -2.74 4.54
N GLY A 64 14.97 -2.48 4.63
CA GLY A 64 15.52 -1.42 5.48
C GLY A 64 15.10 -0.03 5.00
N GLU A 65 15.22 0.23 3.70
CA GLU A 65 14.76 1.48 3.08
C GLU A 65 13.24 1.64 3.23
N TYR A 66 12.48 0.58 2.98
CA TYR A 66 11.03 0.59 3.19
C TYR A 66 10.67 0.98 4.62
N PHE A 67 11.32 0.37 5.63
CA PHE A 67 11.03 0.64 7.04
C PHE A 67 11.24 2.11 7.42
N VAL A 68 12.30 2.74 6.92
CA VAL A 68 12.58 4.17 7.12
C VAL A 68 11.50 5.03 6.48
N LEU A 69 11.12 4.72 5.24
CA LEU A 69 10.13 5.49 4.49
C LEU A 69 8.71 5.45 5.11
N VAL A 70 8.33 4.32 5.73
CA VAL A 70 7.03 4.19 6.41
C VAL A 70 7.09 4.45 7.92
N ASN A 71 8.28 4.73 8.49
CA ASN A 71 8.47 5.14 9.89
C ASN A 71 9.53 6.27 9.99
N PRO A 72 9.29 7.45 9.41
CA PRO A 72 10.29 8.51 9.34
C PRO A 72 10.76 9.02 10.72
N ASP A 73 9.91 8.91 11.76
CA ASP A 73 10.24 9.35 13.13
C ASP A 73 11.12 8.37 13.92
N ARG A 74 11.51 7.24 13.32
CA ARG A 74 12.32 6.18 13.95
C ARG A 74 13.70 5.99 13.30
N GLY A 75 14.08 6.89 12.40
CA GLY A 75 15.37 6.92 11.71
C GLY A 75 16.47 7.65 12.48
#